data_AF-A0A1I7X417-F1
#
_entry.id   AF-A0A1I7X417-F1
#
_cell.length_a   1.000
_cell.length_b   1.000
_cell.length_c   1.000
_cell.angle_alpha   90.00
_cell.angle_beta   90.00
_cell.angle_gamma   90.00
#
_symmetry.space_group_name_H-M   'P 1'
#
loop_
_entity.id
_entity.type
_entity.pdbx_description
1 polymer ?
#
loop_
_entity_poly.entity_id
_entity_poly.type
_entity_poly.pdbx_seq_one_letter_code
_entity_poly.pdbx_strand_id
1 'polypeptide(L)'
;MSTKDKQMEKLKSLEDCLKDFASADENVVRGALSAGTDLRDFSSESLSIFLITNYFLYIFFQFQFESLFRSIHLAFVDHCSHEFLFVTDFFMVTGQTAVDLHAKIMSRAVAHLIRALDEKISLNFDAISIYLCIMLCDKFRQLLNEREIPSMSGYWETISNQLWIRFDQVMQMHNDSVKTLDVKKMQPPIDTRPHYVGF
;
A
#
# COMPACT_ATOMS: atom_id res chain seq x y z
N MET A 1 21.71 -7.08 -24.40
CA MET A 1 21.62 -7.17 -22.92
C MET A 1 20.18 -7.53 -22.58
N SER A 2 20.00 -8.73 -22.04
CA SER A 2 18.72 -9.43 -21.98
C SER A 2 17.84 -8.84 -20.86
N THR A 3 16.52 -8.89 -21.01
CA THR A 3 15.53 -8.36 -20.05
C THR A 3 15.73 -8.86 -18.60
N LYS A 4 16.43 -9.99 -18.44
CA LYS A 4 16.87 -10.54 -17.14
C LYS A 4 17.95 -9.70 -16.45
N ASP A 5 18.85 -9.07 -17.21
CA ASP A 5 19.94 -8.26 -16.68
C ASP A 5 19.40 -6.96 -16.07
N LYS A 6 18.41 -6.33 -16.71
CA LYS A 6 17.75 -5.10 -16.21
C LYS A 6 16.90 -5.33 -14.96
N GLN A 7 16.29 -6.51 -14.82
CA GLN A 7 15.52 -6.92 -13.64
C GLN A 7 16.46 -7.16 -12.45
N MET A 8 17.59 -7.84 -12.69
CA MET A 8 18.63 -8.07 -11.70
C MET A 8 19.30 -6.76 -11.23
N GLU A 9 19.48 -5.81 -12.15
CA GLU A 9 20.05 -4.48 -11.87
C GLU A 9 19.10 -3.62 -11.01
N LYS A 10 17.78 -3.69 -11.25
CA LYS A 10 16.77 -3.04 -10.39
C LYS A 10 16.70 -3.64 -8.99
N LEU A 11 16.76 -4.97 -8.88
CA LEU A 11 16.78 -5.66 -7.58
C LEU A 11 18.03 -5.28 -6.78
N LYS A 12 19.18 -5.20 -7.45
CA LYS A 12 20.45 -4.80 -6.82
C LYS A 12 20.44 -3.34 -6.35
N SER A 13 19.91 -2.43 -7.18
CA SER A 13 19.74 -1.01 -6.82
C SER A 13 18.81 -0.83 -5.61
N LEU A 14 17.82 -1.69 -5.43
CA LEU A 14 16.90 -1.64 -4.30
C LEU A 14 17.56 -2.14 -3.00
N GLU A 15 18.35 -3.22 -3.09
CA GLU A 15 19.12 -3.74 -1.96
C GLU A 15 20.18 -2.76 -1.47
N ASP A 16 20.84 -2.06 -2.39
CA ASP A 16 21.86 -1.05 -2.05
C ASP A 16 21.20 0.16 -1.36
N CYS A 17 20.03 0.59 -1.82
CA CYS A 17 19.27 1.67 -1.17
C CYS A 17 18.83 1.31 0.26
N LEU A 18 18.42 0.07 0.50
CA LEU A 18 18.06 -0.42 1.83
C LEU A 18 19.26 -0.50 2.79
N LYS A 19 20.45 -0.82 2.26
CA LYS A 19 21.69 -0.84 3.05
C LYS A 19 22.15 0.57 3.43
N ASP A 20 22.03 1.53 2.51
CA ASP A 20 22.37 2.93 2.79
C ASP A 20 21.46 3.50 3.89
N PHE A 21 20.17 3.14 3.89
CA PHE A 21 19.23 3.49 4.95
C PHE A 21 19.57 2.88 6.30
N ALA A 22 20.05 1.63 6.33
CA ALA A 22 20.48 0.96 7.56
C ALA A 22 21.76 1.58 8.16
N SER A 23 22.50 2.36 7.36
CA SER A 23 23.78 2.98 7.75
C SER A 23 23.69 4.46 8.13
N ALA A 24 22.51 5.08 8.02
CA ALA A 24 22.35 6.51 8.28
C ALA A 24 22.46 6.87 9.77
N ASP A 25 23.12 7.99 10.07
CA ASP A 25 23.45 8.45 11.43
C ASP A 25 22.18 8.85 12.24
N GLU A 26 22.00 8.20 13.38
CA GLU A 26 20.84 8.35 14.27
C GLU A 26 20.61 9.80 14.74
N ASN A 27 21.65 10.62 14.81
CA ASN A 27 21.55 12.01 15.26
C ASN A 27 21.02 12.95 14.17
N VAL A 28 21.34 12.66 12.90
CA VAL A 28 20.78 13.39 11.74
C VAL A 28 19.28 13.12 11.62
N VAL A 29 18.90 11.87 11.87
CA VAL A 29 17.51 11.42 11.93
C VAL A 29 16.73 12.12 13.05
N ARG A 30 17.31 12.22 14.25
CA ARG A 30 16.71 12.95 15.39
C ARG A 30 16.56 14.45 15.15
N GLY A 31 17.52 15.09 14.51
CA GLY A 31 17.46 16.51 14.18
C GLY A 31 16.25 16.85 13.29
N ALA A 32 16.00 16.02 12.27
CA ALA A 32 14.85 16.15 11.38
C ALA A 32 13.50 15.91 12.09
N LEU A 33 13.48 15.01 13.08
CA LEU A 33 12.28 14.68 13.87
C LEU A 33 11.91 15.78 14.89
N SER A 34 12.88 16.56 15.38
CA SER A 34 12.65 17.64 16.35
C SER A 34 12.13 18.95 15.77
N ALA A 35 12.02 19.04 14.44
CA ALA A 35 11.52 20.21 13.73
C ALA A 35 9.97 20.31 13.85
N GLY A 36 9.48 20.63 15.05
CA GLY A 36 8.21 21.36 15.18
C GLY A 36 7.15 20.81 16.13
N THR A 37 7.33 19.68 16.83
CA THR A 37 6.33 19.23 17.82
C THR A 37 6.95 18.61 19.08
N ASP A 38 6.37 18.98 20.22
CA ASP A 38 6.81 18.59 21.57
C ASP A 38 6.36 17.15 21.88
N LEU A 39 7.31 16.21 21.84
CA LEU A 39 7.09 14.75 21.93
C LEU A 39 7.01 14.22 23.37
N ARG A 40 6.63 15.04 24.36
CA ARG A 40 6.72 14.68 25.78
C ARG A 40 5.55 13.83 26.33
N ASP A 41 4.47 13.62 25.57
CA ASP A 41 3.23 13.02 26.10
C ASP A 41 2.83 11.63 25.54
N PHE A 42 3.69 10.94 24.77
CA PHE A 42 3.36 9.59 24.27
C PHE A 42 4.33 8.53 24.78
N SER A 43 3.77 7.47 25.37
CA SER A 43 4.50 6.33 25.93
C SER A 43 5.41 5.67 24.88
N SER A 44 6.55 5.16 25.34
CA SER A 44 7.70 4.74 24.52
C SER A 44 7.45 3.62 23.50
N GLU A 45 6.35 2.86 23.58
CA GLU A 45 5.96 1.87 22.56
C GLU A 45 5.14 2.46 21.41
N SER A 46 4.42 3.57 21.67
CA SER A 46 3.61 4.27 20.68
C SER A 46 4.45 5.11 19.71
N LEU A 47 5.68 5.45 20.13
CA LEU A 47 6.66 6.18 19.32
C LEU A 47 7.12 5.38 18.10
N SER A 48 7.20 4.05 18.16
CA SER A 48 7.61 3.23 17.02
C SER A 48 6.60 3.29 15.87
N ILE A 49 5.29 3.26 16.19
CA ILE A 49 4.19 3.41 15.23
C ILE A 49 4.11 4.84 14.66
N PHE A 50 4.39 5.86 15.48
CA PHE A 50 4.36 7.26 15.03
C PHE A 50 5.62 7.68 14.25
N LEU A 51 6.79 7.12 14.60
CA LEU A 51 8.04 7.28 13.85
C LEU A 51 7.91 6.68 12.45
N ILE A 52 7.28 5.50 12.32
CA ILE A 52 6.93 4.93 11.00
C ILE A 52 6.04 5.92 10.24
N THR A 53 5.01 6.50 10.86
CA THR A 53 4.07 7.41 10.17
C THR A 53 4.73 8.70 9.64
N ASN A 54 5.67 9.30 10.39
CA ASN A 54 6.39 10.50 9.93
C ASN A 54 7.54 10.19 8.94
N TYR A 55 8.25 9.07 9.10
CA TYR A 55 9.22 8.59 8.10
C TYR A 55 8.54 8.20 6.78
N PHE A 56 7.34 7.63 6.88
CA PHE A 56 6.53 7.22 5.74
C PHE A 56 6.07 8.39 4.88
N LEU A 57 5.81 9.56 5.50
CA LEU A 57 5.52 10.79 4.77
C LEU A 57 6.74 11.33 3.99
N TYR A 58 7.96 11.10 4.49
CA TYR A 58 9.21 11.46 3.79
C TYR A 58 9.56 10.47 2.67
N ILE A 59 9.29 9.17 2.87
CA ILE A 59 9.43 8.09 1.87
C ILE A 59 8.38 8.20 0.74
N PHE A 60 7.26 8.88 1.00
CA PHE A 60 6.10 9.07 0.12
C PHE A 60 6.42 9.60 -1.28
N PHE A 61 7.56 10.29 -1.48
CA PHE A 61 7.96 10.85 -2.77
C PHE A 61 8.79 9.90 -3.66
N GLN A 62 9.22 8.73 -3.15
CA GLN A 62 10.18 7.85 -3.83
C GLN A 62 9.63 6.47 -4.24
N PHE A 63 8.48 6.03 -3.72
CA PHE A 63 7.99 4.66 -3.93
C PHE A 63 6.70 4.58 -4.76
N GLN A 64 6.60 3.57 -5.62
CA GLN A 64 5.40 3.25 -6.39
C GLN A 64 4.25 2.83 -5.47
N PHE A 65 3.01 3.14 -5.86
CA PHE A 65 1.81 2.96 -5.06
C PHE A 65 1.65 1.52 -4.52
N GLU A 66 1.94 0.50 -5.34
CA GLU A 66 1.82 -0.91 -4.95
C GLU A 66 2.80 -1.32 -3.85
N SER A 67 3.99 -0.72 -3.80
CA SER A 67 4.98 -0.97 -2.75
C SER A 67 4.49 -0.42 -1.42
N LEU A 68 3.90 0.78 -1.46
CA LEU A 68 3.30 1.44 -0.30
C LEU A 68 2.11 0.63 0.21
N PHE A 69 1.22 0.27 -0.71
CA PHE A 69 0.04 -0.54 -0.45
C PHE A 69 0.41 -1.86 0.23
N ARG A 70 1.40 -2.57 -0.30
CA ARG A 70 1.91 -3.82 0.28
C ARG A 70 2.41 -3.63 1.71
N SER A 71 3.24 -2.61 1.95
CA SER A 71 3.84 -2.37 3.27
C SER A 71 2.78 -2.08 4.33
N ILE A 72 1.84 -1.18 4.02
CA ILE A 72 0.73 -0.83 4.91
C ILE A 72 -0.11 -2.07 5.24
N HIS A 73 -0.53 -2.83 4.23
CA HIS A 73 -1.44 -3.96 4.45
C HIS A 73 -0.75 -5.13 5.15
N LEU A 74 0.56 -5.34 4.91
CA LEU A 74 1.33 -6.33 5.66
C LEU A 74 1.41 -5.96 7.15
N ALA A 75 1.75 -4.71 7.45
CA ALA A 75 1.77 -4.21 8.83
C ALA A 75 0.39 -4.29 9.48
N PHE A 76 -0.67 -3.97 8.74
CA PHE A 76 -2.06 -4.11 9.21
C PHE A 76 -2.41 -5.57 9.52
N VAL A 77 -2.08 -6.52 8.64
CA VAL A 77 -2.33 -7.95 8.85
C VAL A 77 -1.56 -8.47 10.07
N ASP A 78 -0.29 -8.09 10.22
CA ASP A 78 0.52 -8.46 11.38
C ASP A 78 -0.07 -7.88 12.67
N HIS A 79 -0.44 -6.60 12.67
CA HIS A 79 -1.08 -5.96 13.81
C HIS A 79 -2.41 -6.64 14.17
N CYS A 80 -3.29 -6.89 13.21
CA CYS A 80 -4.54 -7.62 13.45
C CYS A 80 -4.30 -9.02 14.02
N SER A 81 -3.26 -9.72 13.55
CA SER A 81 -2.90 -11.06 14.05
C SER A 81 -2.49 -11.00 15.52
N HIS A 82 -1.59 -10.07 15.86
CA HIS A 82 -1.13 -9.88 17.23
C HIS A 82 -2.26 -9.45 18.17
N GLU A 83 -3.09 -8.51 17.76
CA GLU A 83 -4.23 -8.03 18.55
C GLU A 83 -5.26 -9.14 18.78
N PHE A 84 -5.52 -9.99 17.78
CA PHE A 84 -6.44 -11.11 17.96
C PHE A 84 -5.93 -12.11 19.00
N LEU A 85 -4.66 -12.50 18.90
CA LEU A 85 -4.01 -13.39 19.87
C LEU A 85 -4.03 -12.78 21.27
N PHE A 86 -3.65 -11.50 21.39
CA PHE A 86 -3.70 -10.77 22.65
C PHE A 86 -5.11 -10.76 23.25
N VAL A 87 -6.14 -10.46 22.44
CA VAL A 87 -7.53 -10.44 22.91
C VAL A 87 -7.97 -11.81 23.41
N THR A 88 -7.66 -12.88 22.67
CA THR A 88 -8.04 -14.24 23.07
C THR A 88 -7.35 -14.69 24.35
N ASP A 89 -6.07 -14.33 24.54
CA ASP A 89 -5.27 -14.75 25.68
C ASP A 89 -5.57 -13.90 26.93
N PHE A 90 -5.52 -12.57 26.79
CA PHE A 90 -5.69 -11.64 27.91
C PHE A 90 -7.11 -11.65 28.47
N PHE A 91 -8.13 -11.70 27.60
CA PHE A 91 -9.54 -11.71 28.04
C PHE A 91 -10.12 -13.11 28.15
N MET A 92 -9.36 -14.16 27.82
CA MET A 92 -9.80 -15.57 27.85
C MET A 92 -11.09 -15.82 27.05
N VAL A 93 -11.25 -15.10 25.93
CA VAL A 93 -12.42 -15.22 25.04
C VAL A 93 -12.10 -16.09 23.84
N THR A 94 -13.09 -16.85 23.36
CA THR A 94 -12.95 -17.73 22.19
C THR A 94 -14.19 -17.66 21.28
N GLY A 95 -14.07 -18.21 20.07
CA GLY A 95 -15.16 -18.26 19.10
C GLY A 95 -15.66 -16.87 18.70
N GLN A 96 -16.96 -16.75 18.45
CA GLN A 96 -17.56 -15.51 17.93
C GLN A 96 -17.34 -14.29 18.85
N THR A 97 -17.35 -14.49 20.16
CA THR A 97 -17.12 -13.38 21.12
C THR A 97 -15.73 -12.75 20.95
N ALA A 98 -14.70 -13.56 20.69
CA ALA A 98 -13.36 -13.06 20.42
C ALA A 98 -13.31 -12.27 19.09
N VAL A 99 -13.99 -12.78 18.06
CA VAL A 99 -14.12 -12.13 16.75
C VAL A 99 -14.78 -10.76 16.88
N ASP A 100 -15.90 -10.69 17.60
CA ASP A 100 -16.66 -9.44 17.76
C ASP A 100 -15.89 -8.40 18.57
N LEU A 101 -15.18 -8.83 19.62
CA LEU A 101 -14.34 -7.95 20.44
C LEU A 101 -13.15 -7.41 19.63
N HIS A 102 -12.45 -8.28 18.89
CA HIS A 102 -11.36 -7.88 18.00
C HIS A 102 -11.83 -6.89 16.93
N ALA A 103 -12.95 -7.18 16.25
CA ALA A 103 -13.53 -6.28 15.26
C ALA A 103 -13.88 -4.90 15.85
N LYS A 104 -14.40 -4.87 17.09
CA LYS A 104 -14.70 -3.62 17.79
C LYS A 104 -13.45 -2.80 18.07
N ILE A 105 -12.36 -3.44 18.52
CA ILE A 105 -11.07 -2.78 18.79
C ILE A 105 -10.47 -2.23 17.49
N MET A 106 -10.51 -3.01 16.40
CA MET A 106 -9.94 -2.64 15.10
C MET A 106 -10.78 -1.61 14.31
N SER A 107 -12.06 -1.44 14.64
CA SER A 107 -13.03 -0.66 13.86
C SER A 107 -12.57 0.75 13.46
N ARG A 108 -11.99 1.51 14.40
CA ARG A 108 -11.52 2.88 14.15
C ARG A 108 -10.30 2.92 13.23
N ALA A 109 -9.37 1.99 13.42
CA ALA A 109 -8.17 1.88 12.59
C ALA A 109 -8.55 1.51 11.15
N VAL A 110 -9.44 0.52 10.98
CA VAL A 110 -10.01 0.12 9.68
C VAL A 110 -10.68 1.31 8.98
N ALA A 111 -11.54 2.05 9.69
CA ALA A 111 -12.22 3.20 9.11
C ALA A 111 -11.26 4.34 8.71
N HIS A 112 -10.16 4.53 9.45
CA HIS A 112 -9.14 5.50 9.07
C HIS A 112 -8.38 5.03 7.83
N LEU A 113 -8.00 3.76 7.78
CA LEU A 113 -7.25 3.17 6.69
C LEU A 113 -8.01 3.20 5.35
N ILE A 114 -9.32 2.88 5.39
CA ILE A 114 -10.19 2.99 4.21
C ILE A 114 -10.18 4.42 3.65
N ARG A 115 -10.35 5.44 4.51
CA ARG A 115 -10.35 6.84 4.07
C ARG A 115 -9.01 7.29 3.51
N ALA A 116 -7.90 6.86 4.13
CA ALA A 116 -6.57 7.21 3.68
C ALA A 116 -6.25 6.62 2.29
N LEU A 117 -6.76 5.42 2.01
CA LEU A 117 -6.55 4.74 0.72
C LEU A 117 -7.47 5.27 -0.38
N ASP A 118 -8.70 5.68 -0.06
CA ASP A 118 -9.72 6.12 -1.02
C ASP A 118 -9.18 7.22 -1.96
N GLU A 119 -8.61 8.29 -1.41
CA GLU A 119 -8.02 9.38 -2.21
C GLU A 119 -6.87 8.88 -3.10
N LYS A 120 -6.00 8.02 -2.56
CA LYS A 120 -4.83 7.52 -3.30
C LYS A 120 -5.21 6.56 -4.42
N ILE A 121 -6.23 5.72 -4.21
CA ILE A 121 -6.78 4.84 -5.24
C ILE A 121 -7.43 5.71 -6.32
N SER A 122 -8.26 6.68 -5.94
CA SER A 122 -8.98 7.56 -6.88
C SER A 122 -8.04 8.34 -7.80
N LEU A 123 -6.88 8.76 -7.29
CA LEU A 123 -5.89 9.52 -8.06
C LEU A 123 -4.88 8.65 -8.83
N ASN A 124 -4.93 7.33 -8.71
CA ASN A 124 -4.01 6.43 -9.43
C ASN A 124 -4.52 6.16 -10.86
N PHE A 125 -3.67 6.31 -11.87
CA PHE A 125 -3.97 6.04 -13.29
C PHE A 125 -3.17 4.87 -13.86
N ASP A 126 -2.27 4.27 -13.09
CA ASP A 126 -1.51 3.09 -13.52
C ASP A 126 -2.35 1.82 -13.32
N ALA A 127 -2.92 1.31 -14.41
CA ALA A 127 -3.73 0.09 -14.40
C ALA A 127 -2.96 -1.14 -13.88
N ILE A 128 -1.64 -1.22 -14.12
CA ILE A 128 -0.81 -2.34 -13.64
C ILE A 128 -0.66 -2.23 -12.13
N SER A 129 -0.34 -1.04 -11.62
CA SER A 129 -0.26 -0.78 -10.18
C SER A 129 -1.56 -1.14 -9.45
N ILE A 130 -2.71 -0.69 -9.99
CA ILE A 130 -4.02 -1.00 -9.42
C ILE A 130 -4.29 -2.52 -9.42
N TYR A 131 -4.01 -3.21 -10.53
CA TYR A 131 -4.22 -4.65 -10.63
C TYR A 131 -3.34 -5.43 -9.64
N LEU A 132 -2.08 -5.01 -9.45
CA LEU A 132 -1.20 -5.60 -8.44
C LEU A 132 -1.78 -5.44 -7.03
N CYS A 133 -2.35 -4.29 -6.70
CA CYS A 133 -3.02 -4.07 -5.42
C CYS A 133 -4.23 -4.99 -5.22
N ILE A 134 -5.01 -5.27 -6.26
CA ILE A 134 -6.12 -6.26 -6.21
C ILE A 134 -5.58 -7.64 -5.86
N MET A 135 -4.50 -8.08 -6.53
CA MET A 135 -3.86 -9.36 -6.24
C MET A 135 -3.27 -9.42 -4.83
N LEU A 136 -2.73 -8.31 -4.33
CA LEU A 136 -2.25 -8.22 -2.96
C LEU A 136 -3.39 -8.38 -1.94
N CYS A 137 -4.57 -7.80 -2.18
CA CYS A 137 -5.76 -8.03 -1.33
C CYS A 137 -6.09 -9.52 -1.21
N ASP A 138 -6.06 -10.27 -2.31
CA ASP A 138 -6.27 -11.72 -2.28
C ASP A 138 -5.21 -12.45 -1.44
N LYS A 139 -3.94 -12.04 -1.57
CA LYS A 139 -2.83 -12.64 -0.83
C LYS A 139 -2.91 -12.35 0.67
N PHE A 140 -3.27 -11.14 1.07
CA PHE A 140 -3.45 -10.81 2.49
C PHE A 140 -4.65 -11.52 3.13
N ARG A 141 -5.75 -11.70 2.37
CA ARG A 141 -6.87 -12.53 2.82
C ARG A 141 -6.46 -13.99 3.01
N GLN A 142 -5.70 -14.56 2.08
CA GLN A 142 -5.15 -15.91 2.22
C GLN A 142 -4.27 -16.02 3.46
N LEU A 143 -3.39 -15.04 3.69
CA LEU A 143 -2.50 -15.02 4.84
C LEU A 143 -3.23 -14.97 6.18
N LEU A 144 -4.29 -14.16 6.31
CA LEU A 144 -5.12 -14.13 7.52
C LEU A 144 -5.81 -15.48 7.77
N ASN A 145 -6.33 -16.12 6.71
CA ASN A 145 -6.96 -17.43 6.81
C ASN A 145 -5.94 -18.51 7.23
N GLU A 146 -4.74 -18.50 6.65
CA GLU A 146 -3.65 -19.43 7.03
C GLU A 146 -3.23 -19.27 8.49
N ARG A 147 -3.34 -18.05 9.04
CA ARG A 147 -3.06 -17.74 10.45
C ARG A 147 -4.26 -17.96 11.37
N GLU A 148 -5.39 -18.43 10.86
CA GLU A 148 -6.65 -18.60 11.60
C GLU A 148 -7.15 -17.30 12.27
N ILE A 149 -6.79 -16.15 11.71
CA ILE A 149 -7.20 -14.83 12.19
C ILE A 149 -8.52 -14.45 11.51
N PRO A 150 -9.45 -13.75 12.21
CA PRO A 150 -10.67 -13.27 11.60
C PRO A 150 -10.39 -12.49 10.32
N SER A 151 -11.01 -12.91 9.22
CA SER A 151 -10.64 -12.47 7.88
C SER A 151 -10.95 -10.99 7.61
N MET A 152 -11.60 -10.27 8.54
CA MET A 152 -12.02 -8.87 8.39
C MET A 152 -12.69 -8.62 7.03
N SER A 153 -13.60 -9.51 6.62
CA SER A 153 -14.13 -9.60 5.25
C SER A 153 -14.65 -8.27 4.69
N GLY A 154 -15.37 -7.48 5.50
CA GLY A 154 -15.91 -6.19 5.08
C GLY A 154 -14.85 -5.16 4.71
N TYR A 155 -13.67 -5.19 5.35
CA TYR A 155 -12.56 -4.29 5.00
C TYR A 155 -11.99 -4.63 3.62
N TRP A 156 -11.64 -5.90 3.40
CA TRP A 156 -11.06 -6.34 2.13
C TRP A 156 -12.03 -6.22 0.97
N GLU A 157 -13.32 -6.47 1.20
CA GLU A 157 -14.37 -6.25 0.21
C GLU A 157 -14.43 -4.77 -0.18
N THR A 158 -14.41 -3.87 0.80
CA THR A 158 -14.43 -2.42 0.55
C THR A 158 -13.23 -1.97 -0.29
N ILE A 159 -12.00 -2.33 0.12
CA ILE A 159 -10.78 -1.93 -0.61
C ILE A 159 -10.73 -2.57 -2.00
N SER A 160 -11.09 -3.86 -2.12
CA SER A 160 -11.11 -4.54 -3.42
C SER A 160 -12.12 -3.90 -4.37
N ASN A 161 -13.30 -3.53 -3.88
CA ASN A 161 -14.32 -2.86 -4.70
C ASN A 161 -13.85 -1.47 -5.16
N GLN A 162 -13.21 -0.68 -4.29
CA GLN A 162 -12.62 0.61 -4.69
C GLN A 162 -11.57 0.44 -5.80
N LEU A 163 -10.68 -0.54 -5.65
CA LEU A 163 -9.66 -0.85 -6.66
C LEU A 163 -10.27 -1.30 -7.99
N TRP A 164 -11.28 -2.18 -7.96
CA TRP A 164 -11.96 -2.65 -9.17
C TRP A 164 -12.70 -1.53 -9.90
N ILE A 165 -13.44 -0.69 -9.18
CA ILE A 165 -14.13 0.48 -9.75
C ILE A 165 -13.09 1.37 -10.45
N ARG A 166 -11.97 1.64 -9.79
CA ARG A 166 -10.93 2.49 -10.36
C ARG A 166 -10.25 1.85 -11.57
N PHE A 167 -9.96 0.56 -11.51
CA PHE A 167 -9.37 -0.19 -12.60
C PHE A 167 -10.24 -0.12 -13.86
N ASP A 168 -11.56 -0.31 -13.72
CA ASP A 168 -12.51 -0.20 -14.82
C ASP A 168 -12.50 1.20 -15.46
N GLN A 169 -12.53 2.26 -14.64
CA GLN A 169 -12.41 3.65 -15.12
C GLN A 169 -11.13 3.89 -15.92
N VAL A 170 -9.98 3.43 -15.42
CA VAL A 170 -8.68 3.59 -16.10
C VAL A 170 -8.67 2.82 -17.42
N MET A 171 -9.21 1.61 -17.44
CA MET A 171 -9.30 0.81 -18.67
C MET A 171 -10.28 1.40 -19.70
N GLN A 172 -11.36 2.03 -19.26
CA GLN A 172 -12.27 2.79 -20.14
C GLN A 172 -11.54 3.99 -20.76
N MET A 173 -10.79 4.76 -19.97
CA MET A 173 -9.97 5.86 -20.48
C MET A 173 -8.92 5.37 -21.51
N HIS A 174 -8.26 4.24 -21.26
CA HIS A 174 -7.37 3.62 -22.25
C HIS A 174 -8.11 3.27 -23.55
N ASN A 175 -9.30 2.68 -23.45
CA ASN A 175 -10.09 2.29 -24.62
C ASN A 175 -10.54 3.51 -25.44
N ASP A 176 -11.02 4.56 -24.77
CA ASP A 176 -11.48 5.78 -25.44
C ASP A 176 -10.32 6.54 -26.09
N SER A 177 -9.13 6.54 -25.47
CA SER A 177 -7.89 7.06 -26.06
C SER A 177 -7.55 6.34 -27.38
N VAL A 178 -7.69 5.02 -27.42
CA VAL A 178 -7.49 4.22 -28.64
C VAL A 178 -8.57 4.50 -29.70
N LYS A 179 -9.83 4.68 -29.32
CA LYS A 179 -10.93 4.97 -30.27
C LYS A 179 -10.87 6.37 -30.87
N THR A 180 -10.41 7.35 -30.10
CA THR A 180 -10.35 8.76 -30.52
C THR A 180 -9.10 9.09 -31.33
N LEU A 181 -8.16 8.15 -31.43
CA LEU A 181 -6.99 8.24 -32.30
C LEU A 181 -7.42 8.30 -33.79
N ASP A 182 -7.34 9.50 -34.36
CA ASP A 182 -7.56 9.73 -35.79
C ASP A 182 -6.37 9.21 -36.60
N VAL A 183 -6.53 8.03 -37.19
CA VAL A 183 -5.52 7.38 -38.05
C VAL A 183 -5.08 8.28 -39.22
N LYS A 184 -5.92 9.24 -39.64
CA LYS A 184 -5.60 10.18 -40.73
C LYS A 184 -4.67 11.31 -40.30
N LYS A 185 -4.54 11.57 -38.99
CA LYS A 185 -3.56 12.51 -38.43
C LYS A 185 -2.18 11.89 -38.18
N MET A 186 -2.05 10.57 -38.31
CA MET A 186 -0.74 9.92 -38.37
C MET A 186 -0.11 10.21 -39.74
N GLN A 187 0.61 11.34 -39.84
CA GLN A 187 1.26 11.75 -41.09
C GLN A 187 2.25 10.68 -41.57
N PRO A 188 2.24 10.30 -42.86
CA PRO A 188 3.33 9.53 -43.45
C PRO A 188 4.64 10.33 -43.41
N PRO A 189 5.78 9.71 -43.10
CA PRO A 189 5.97 8.29 -42.86
C PRO A 189 5.37 7.87 -41.52
N ILE A 190 4.67 6.72 -41.51
CA ILE A 190 4.12 6.14 -40.29
C ILE A 190 5.29 5.93 -39.33
N ASP A 191 5.43 6.83 -38.36
CA ASP A 191 6.49 6.74 -37.39
C ASP A 191 6.19 5.52 -36.52
N THR A 192 6.97 4.46 -36.70
CA THR A 192 6.83 3.19 -35.95
C THR A 192 7.44 3.26 -34.56
N ARG A 193 7.91 4.44 -34.12
CA ARG A 193 8.44 4.64 -32.78
C ARG A 193 7.30 4.68 -31.75
N PRO A 194 7.57 4.32 -30.50
CA PRO A 194 6.57 4.43 -29.44
C PRO A 194 6.08 5.87 -29.29
N HIS A 195 4.79 6.10 -29.53
CA HIS A 195 4.15 7.39 -29.33
C HIS A 195 3.49 7.42 -27.95
N TYR A 196 3.83 8.42 -27.15
CA TYR A 196 3.13 8.68 -25.90
C TYR A 196 1.75 9.24 -26.23
N VAL A 197 0.71 8.45 -25.96
CA VAL A 197 -0.67 8.96 -25.94
C VAL A 197 -0.91 9.49 -24.53
N GLY A 198 -0.84 10.81 -24.38
CA GLY A 198 -1.03 11.48 -23.09
C GLY A 198 -2.49 11.38 -22.62
N PHE A 199 -2.66 11.20 -21.31
CA PHE A 199 -3.94 11.26 -20.58
C PHE A 199 -4.34 12.70 -20.27
#